data_AF-A0A7Y2L7P0-F1
#
_entry.id   AF-A0A7Y2L7P0-F1
#
_cell.length_a   1.000
_cell.length_b   1.000
_cell.length_c   1.000
_cell.angle_alpha   90.00
_cell.angle_beta   90.00
_cell.angle_gamma   90.00
#
_symmetry.space_group_name_H-M   'P 1'
#
loop_
_entity.id
_entity.type
_entity.pdbx_description
1 polymer ?
#
loop_
_entity_poly.entity_id
_entity_poly.type
_entity_poly.pdbx_seq_one_letter_code
_entity_poly.pdbx_strand_id
1 'polypeptide(L)'
;MRRILILLIISSVLLFAACGSKTIEKEFTNPELDQELSQGGQLDYTTYKEITENGGKRLEVDIAFTSLNYNDVLRVGTVEAIINLVEREFTPKYNNIKLTIILENPKYTFVEYQYNNGKWESKH
;
A
#
# COMPACT_ATOMS: atom_id res chain seq x y z
N MET A 1 17.07 -11.47 48.38
CA MET A 1 15.93 -12.18 47.77
C MET A 1 14.64 -11.71 48.40
N ARG A 2 13.56 -11.67 47.62
CA ARG A 2 12.18 -11.23 47.96
C ARG A 2 11.98 -9.70 47.97
N ARG A 3 11.62 -9.15 46.81
CA ARG A 3 10.81 -7.93 46.68
C ARG A 3 9.83 -8.10 45.50
N ILE A 4 8.57 -8.32 45.87
CA ILE A 4 7.35 -7.82 45.22
C ILE A 4 7.14 -8.23 43.75
N LEU A 5 6.51 -9.41 43.59
CA LEU A 5 5.68 -9.76 42.45
C LEU A 5 4.48 -8.81 42.41
N ILE A 6 4.54 -7.79 41.54
CA ILE A 6 3.38 -6.95 41.23
C ILE A 6 2.51 -7.71 40.22
N LEU A 7 1.42 -8.29 40.74
CA LEU A 7 0.04 -8.22 40.25
C LEU A 7 -0.14 -8.11 38.71
N LEU A 8 -0.51 -9.18 37.99
CA LEU A 8 -1.91 -9.63 37.80
C LEU A 8 -2.85 -8.50 37.35
N ILE A 9 -2.85 -8.16 36.06
CA ILE A 9 -3.94 -7.46 35.39
C ILE A 9 -4.16 -8.08 34.01
N ILE A 10 -5.22 -8.91 33.97
CA ILE A 10 -6.17 -9.10 32.85
C ILE A 10 -5.62 -9.92 31.68
N SER A 11 -5.74 -11.25 31.68
CA SER A 11 -7.01 -11.99 31.53
C SER A 11 -7.89 -11.40 30.44
N SER A 12 -7.52 -11.62 29.18
CA SER A 12 -8.43 -12.16 28.16
C SER A 12 -7.71 -12.13 26.82
N VAL A 13 -6.91 -13.16 26.55
CA VAL A 13 -6.76 -13.61 25.16
C VAL A 13 -8.14 -14.15 24.79
N LEU A 14 -9.06 -13.23 24.47
CA LEU A 14 -10.31 -13.53 23.82
C LEU A 14 -9.93 -14.07 22.45
N LEU A 15 -9.76 -15.38 22.42
CA LEU A 15 -10.03 -16.25 21.29
C LEU A 15 -11.48 -15.98 20.86
N PHE A 16 -11.73 -14.84 20.23
CA PHE A 16 -12.79 -14.75 19.25
C PHE A 16 -12.31 -15.54 18.04
N ALA A 17 -12.51 -16.85 18.13
CA ALA A 17 -12.90 -17.64 16.98
C ALA A 17 -14.30 -17.17 16.55
N ALA A 18 -14.37 -15.95 16.02
CA ALA A 18 -15.39 -15.64 15.04
C ALA A 18 -15.08 -16.56 13.86
N CYS A 19 -15.89 -17.60 13.71
CA CYS A 19 -15.98 -18.38 12.49
C CYS A 19 -16.62 -17.45 11.44
N GLY A 20 -15.79 -16.57 10.89
CA GLY A 20 -16.08 -15.56 9.90
C GLY A 20 -14.75 -15.22 9.27
N SER A 21 -14.71 -15.05 7.95
CA SER A 21 -13.51 -14.73 7.19
C SER A 21 -12.65 -13.69 7.92
N LYS A 22 -11.52 -14.12 8.50
CA LYS A 22 -10.63 -13.21 9.23
C LYS A 22 -9.84 -12.41 8.20
N THR A 23 -10.28 -11.19 7.94
CA THR A 23 -9.47 -10.19 7.25
C THR A 23 -8.42 -9.67 8.22
N ILE A 24 -7.14 -9.80 7.84
CA ILE A 24 -6.01 -9.26 8.58
C ILE A 24 -5.38 -8.18 7.71
N GLU A 25 -5.27 -6.96 8.24
CA GLU A 25 -4.63 -5.84 7.57
C GLU A 25 -3.34 -5.46 8.30
N LYS A 26 -2.27 -5.23 7.55
CA LYS A 26 -0.98 -4.82 8.08
C LYS A 26 -0.36 -3.75 7.20
N GLU A 27 -0.19 -2.57 7.77
CA GLU A 27 0.55 -1.48 7.13
C GLU A 27 2.06 -1.60 7.37
N PHE A 28 2.84 -1.11 6.42
CA PHE A 28 4.30 -1.03 6.51
C PHE A 28 4.83 0.15 5.68
N THR A 29 6.13 0.43 5.80
CA THR A 29 6.82 1.45 5.03
C THR A 29 7.86 0.82 4.09
N ASN A 30 8.17 1.48 2.97
CA ASN A 30 9.23 1.06 2.06
C ASN A 30 10.13 2.25 1.67
N PRO A 31 11.09 2.63 2.53
CA PRO A 31 11.90 3.83 2.34
C PRO A 31 12.71 3.85 1.04
N GLU A 32 13.16 2.68 0.56
CA GLU A 32 13.94 2.58 -0.68
C GLU A 32 13.07 2.93 -1.90
N LEU A 33 11.86 2.36 -1.97
CA LEU A 33 10.90 2.70 -2.99
C LEU A 33 10.43 4.15 -2.88
N ASP A 34 10.16 4.64 -1.66
CA ASP A 34 9.76 6.04 -1.43
C ASP A 34 10.83 7.02 -1.93
N GLN A 35 12.11 6.69 -1.71
CA GLN A 35 13.23 7.49 -2.19
C GLN A 35 13.32 7.49 -3.72
N GLU A 36 13.13 6.34 -4.38
CA GLU A 36 13.11 6.27 -5.84
C GLU A 36 11.92 7.05 -6.45
N LEU A 37 10.73 6.93 -5.86
CA LEU A 37 9.54 7.67 -6.30
C LEU A 37 9.74 9.19 -6.17
N SER A 38 10.41 9.63 -5.09
CA SER A 38 10.73 11.05 -4.86
C SER A 38 11.70 11.64 -5.88
N GLN A 39 12.47 10.82 -6.62
CA GLN A 39 13.31 11.32 -7.71
C GLN A 39 12.49 11.69 -8.95
N GLY A 40 11.27 11.15 -9.08
CA GLY A 40 10.36 11.41 -10.19
C GLY A 40 9.48 12.65 -10.02
N GLY A 41 9.45 13.29 -8.84
CA GLY A 41 8.63 14.46 -8.55
C GLY A 41 8.43 14.71 -7.05
N GLN A 42 7.57 15.66 -6.71
CA GLN A 42 7.22 15.93 -5.32
C GLN A 42 6.22 14.87 -4.82
N LEU A 43 6.77 13.82 -4.22
CA LEU A 43 6.02 12.79 -3.51
C LEU A 43 5.47 13.36 -2.20
N ASP A 44 4.15 13.22 -1.98
CA ASP A 44 3.51 13.66 -0.75
C ASP A 44 3.43 12.52 0.27
N TYR A 45 2.91 11.37 -0.15
CA TYR A 45 2.85 10.17 0.68
C TYR A 45 2.78 8.89 -0.15
N THR A 46 3.09 7.79 0.53
CA THR A 46 2.86 6.42 0.09
C THR A 46 2.17 5.65 1.21
N THR A 47 1.28 4.74 0.84
CA THR A 47 0.69 3.75 1.75
C THR A 47 0.99 2.36 1.22
N TYR A 48 1.35 1.45 2.11
CA TYR A 48 1.55 0.04 1.78
C TYR A 48 0.80 -0.81 2.79
N LYS A 49 -0.23 -1.54 2.33
CA LYS A 49 -1.10 -2.33 3.20
C LYS A 49 -1.27 -3.75 2.67
N GLU A 50 -0.71 -4.70 3.39
CA GLU A 50 -0.97 -6.13 3.16
C GLU A 50 -2.32 -6.49 3.73
N ILE A 51 -3.17 -7.09 2.91
CA ILE A 51 -4.49 -7.60 3.30
C ILE A 51 -4.51 -9.09 3.05
N THR A 52 -4.73 -9.85 4.12
CA THR A 52 -4.94 -11.30 4.07
C THR A 52 -6.40 -11.61 4.32
N GLU A 53 -7.07 -12.19 3.35
CA GLU A 53 -8.48 -12.58 3.44
C GLU A 53 -8.66 -13.98 2.87
N ASN A 54 -9.30 -14.89 3.64
CA ASN A 54 -9.58 -16.27 3.22
C ASN A 54 -8.33 -17.04 2.73
N GLY A 55 -7.16 -16.73 3.28
CA GLY A 55 -5.87 -17.33 2.88
C GLY A 55 -5.24 -16.69 1.63
N GLY A 56 -5.96 -15.83 0.92
CA GLY A 56 -5.42 -14.99 -0.15
C GLY A 56 -4.71 -13.76 0.41
N LYS A 57 -3.58 -13.40 -0.19
CA LYS A 57 -2.85 -12.16 0.10
C LYS A 57 -2.99 -11.18 -1.05
N ARG A 58 -3.26 -9.92 -0.73
CA ARG A 58 -3.20 -8.79 -1.66
C ARG A 58 -2.46 -7.63 -1.03
N LEU A 59 -1.77 -6.85 -1.85
CA LEU A 59 -1.16 -5.59 -1.45
C LEU A 59 -2.01 -4.44 -1.98
N GLU A 60 -2.34 -3.46 -1.14
CA GLU A 60 -2.80 -2.14 -1.57
C GLU A 60 -1.65 -1.16 -1.47
N VAL A 61 -1.44 -0.39 -2.54
CA VAL A 61 -0.42 0.65 -2.63
C VAL A 61 -1.09 1.93 -3.12
N ASP A 62 -1.05 2.99 -2.32
CA ASP A 62 -1.42 4.33 -2.79
C ASP A 62 -0.16 5.20 -2.86
N ILE A 63 0.01 5.92 -3.95
CA ILE A 63 1.15 6.82 -4.19
C ILE A 63 0.59 8.17 -4.61
N ALA A 64 0.84 9.21 -3.82
CA ALA A 64 0.34 10.56 -4.07
C ALA A 64 1.47 11.55 -4.34
N PHE A 65 1.25 12.38 -5.36
CA PHE A 65 2.15 13.46 -5.74
C PHE A 65 1.41 14.79 -5.77
N THR A 66 2.14 15.87 -5.50
CA THR A 66 1.69 17.24 -5.67
C THR A 66 2.35 17.81 -6.92
N SER A 67 1.55 18.34 -7.86
CA SER A 67 2.13 19.17 -8.91
C SER A 67 2.29 20.62 -8.43
N LEU A 68 3.39 21.22 -8.89
CA LEU A 68 3.69 22.64 -8.74
C LEU A 68 3.09 23.50 -9.87
N ASN A 69 2.43 22.89 -10.86
CA ASN A 69 1.90 23.57 -12.04
C ASN A 69 0.41 23.26 -12.25
N TYR A 70 -0.40 24.31 -12.46
CA TYR A 70 -1.86 24.21 -12.51
C TYR A 70 -2.43 23.47 -13.74
N ASN A 71 -1.60 23.15 -14.72
CA ASN A 71 -2.01 22.41 -15.91
C ASN A 71 -1.42 20.99 -15.98
N ASP A 72 -0.76 20.53 -14.93
CA ASP A 72 -0.20 19.18 -14.95
C ASP A 72 -1.28 18.12 -14.87
N VAL A 73 -0.98 17.00 -15.53
CA VAL A 73 -1.82 15.81 -15.60
C VAL A 73 -0.93 14.59 -15.38
N LEU A 74 -1.52 13.49 -14.93
CA LEU A 74 -0.83 12.20 -14.87
C LEU A 74 -0.43 11.77 -16.30
N ARG A 75 0.87 11.85 -16.59
CA ARG A 75 1.41 11.45 -17.89
C ARG A 75 1.57 9.94 -17.93
N VAL A 76 1.24 9.33 -19.08
CA VAL A 76 1.35 7.88 -19.29
C VAL A 76 2.73 7.35 -18.90
N GLY A 77 3.81 8.02 -19.34
CA GLY A 77 5.18 7.58 -19.00
C GLY A 77 5.51 7.65 -17.49
N THR A 78 4.92 8.58 -16.74
CA THR A 78 5.08 8.64 -15.27
C THR A 78 4.33 7.47 -14.61
N VAL A 79 3.11 7.21 -15.07
CA VAL A 79 2.30 6.08 -14.59
C VAL A 79 3.00 4.75 -14.87
N GLU A 80 3.52 4.55 -16.08
CA GLU A 80 4.29 3.36 -16.46
C GLU A 80 5.57 3.19 -15.62
N ALA A 81 6.30 4.28 -15.36
CA ALA A 81 7.47 4.24 -14.49
C ALA A 81 7.12 3.78 -13.07
N ILE A 82 6.03 4.32 -12.49
CA ILE A 82 5.56 3.92 -11.17
C ILE A 82 5.11 2.45 -11.16
N ILE A 83 4.36 2.01 -12.17
CA ILE A 83 3.94 0.60 -12.32
C ILE A 83 5.16 -0.32 -12.32
N ASN A 84 6.21 0.02 -13.09
CA ASN A 84 7.44 -0.79 -13.16
C ASN A 84 8.18 -0.85 -11.80
N LEU A 85 8.22 0.25 -11.06
CA LEU A 85 8.83 0.28 -9.72
C LEU A 85 8.07 -0.61 -8.74
N VAL A 86 6.74 -0.47 -8.69
CA VAL A 86 5.85 -1.29 -7.84
C VAL A 86 5.94 -2.76 -8.23
N GLU A 87 5.97 -3.05 -9.53
CA GLU A 87 6.07 -4.40 -10.07
C GLU A 87 7.39 -5.06 -9.63
N ARG A 88 8.52 -4.39 -9.85
CA ARG A 88 9.85 -4.87 -9.47
C ARG A 88 9.94 -5.17 -7.97
N GLU A 89 9.39 -4.28 -7.15
CA GLU A 89 9.49 -4.37 -5.69
C GLU A 89 8.59 -5.44 -5.07
N PHE A 90 7.34 -5.54 -5.54
CA PHE A 90 6.30 -6.28 -4.83
C PHE A 90 5.86 -7.59 -5.49
N THR A 91 6.01 -7.75 -6.81
CA THR A 91 5.59 -9.01 -7.46
C THR A 91 6.38 -10.26 -7.04
N PRO A 92 7.63 -10.19 -6.52
CA PRO A 92 8.27 -11.37 -5.92
C PRO A 92 7.54 -11.91 -4.69
N LYS A 93 6.68 -11.11 -4.05
CA LYS A 93 5.97 -11.45 -2.79
C LYS A 93 4.45 -11.50 -2.95
N TYR A 94 3.90 -10.76 -3.91
CA TYR A 94 2.46 -10.57 -4.08
C TYR A 94 2.02 -10.88 -5.50
N ASN A 95 1.06 -11.79 -5.63
CA ASN A 95 0.42 -12.11 -6.91
C ASN A 95 -0.79 -11.23 -7.21
N ASN A 96 -1.28 -10.47 -6.22
CA ASN A 96 -2.39 -9.53 -6.34
C ASN A 96 -2.00 -8.18 -5.73
N ILE A 97 -1.99 -7.11 -6.55
CA ILE A 97 -1.64 -5.75 -6.11
C ILE A 97 -2.71 -4.79 -6.63
N LYS A 98 -3.31 -3.99 -5.75
CA LYS A 98 -4.07 -2.80 -6.14
C LYS A 98 -3.15 -1.59 -6.00
N LEU A 99 -2.95 -0.86 -7.08
CA LEU A 99 -2.15 0.36 -7.12
C LEU A 99 -3.04 1.55 -7.45
N THR A 100 -3.01 2.59 -6.62
CA THR A 100 -3.63 3.89 -6.86
C THR A 100 -2.54 4.93 -7.01
N ILE A 101 -2.54 5.68 -8.11
CA ILE A 101 -1.62 6.81 -8.32
C ILE A 101 -2.45 8.08 -8.33
N ILE A 102 -2.13 9.01 -7.44
CA ILE A 102 -2.90 10.21 -7.14
C ILE A 102 -2.07 11.45 -7.46
N LEU A 103 -2.70 12.44 -8.07
CA LEU A 103 -2.18 13.79 -8.25
C LEU A 103 -3.13 14.76 -7.52
N GLU A 104 -2.69 15.40 -6.43
CA GLU A 104 -3.58 16.16 -5.54
C GLU A 104 -3.84 17.60 -6.01
N ASN A 105 -2.78 18.32 -6.38
CA ASN A 105 -2.81 19.68 -6.93
C ASN A 105 -2.33 19.59 -8.39
N PRO A 106 -2.97 20.23 -9.38
CA PRO A 106 -4.06 21.22 -9.34
C PRO A 106 -5.49 20.70 -9.44
N LYS A 107 -5.64 19.42 -9.75
CA LYS A 107 -6.92 18.72 -9.72
C LYS A 107 -6.67 17.39 -9.05
N TYR A 108 -7.51 17.03 -8.08
CA TYR A 108 -7.51 15.69 -7.51
C TYR A 108 -7.87 14.71 -8.62
N THR A 109 -6.87 14.05 -9.16
CA THR A 109 -7.00 13.06 -10.24
C THR A 109 -6.26 11.80 -9.82
N PHE A 110 -6.78 10.65 -10.20
CA PHE A 110 -6.15 9.38 -9.88
C PHE A 110 -6.35 8.37 -11.01
N VAL A 111 -5.48 7.38 -11.03
CA VAL A 111 -5.61 6.18 -11.85
C VAL A 111 -5.45 4.96 -10.95
N GLU A 112 -6.28 3.95 -11.18
CA GLU A 112 -6.22 2.68 -10.46
C GLU A 112 -5.77 1.56 -11.40
N TYR A 113 -4.91 0.70 -10.88
CA TYR A 113 -4.43 -0.50 -11.55
C TYR A 113 -4.54 -1.71 -10.65
N GLN A 114 -4.83 -2.86 -11.25
CA GLN A 114 -4.86 -4.14 -10.58
C GLN A 114 -3.87 -5.08 -11.26
N TYR A 115 -2.88 -5.53 -10.51
CA TYR A 115 -2.02 -6.65 -10.90
C TYR A 115 -2.65 -7.94 -10.40
N ASN A 116 -2.86 -8.90 -11.30
CA ASN A 116 -3.31 -10.24 -10.96
C ASN A 116 -2.47 -11.26 -11.75
N ASN A 117 -1.66 -12.06 -11.06
CA ASN A 117 -0.91 -13.19 -11.63
C ASN A 117 -0.13 -12.86 -12.93
N GLY A 118 0.68 -11.80 -12.93
CA GLY A 118 1.57 -11.50 -14.07
C GLY A 118 1.07 -10.42 -15.02
N LYS A 119 -0.10 -9.83 -14.78
CA LYS A 119 -0.68 -8.84 -15.69
C LYS A 119 -1.31 -7.68 -14.94
N TRP A 120 -1.03 -6.47 -15.41
CA TRP A 120 -1.71 -5.25 -15.00
C TRP A 120 -2.96 -5.00 -15.84
N GLU A 121 -4.02 -4.54 -15.18
CA GLU A 121 -5.26 -4.10 -15.79
C GLU A 121 -5.66 -2.76 -15.18
N SER A 122 -5.96 -1.75 -16.01
CA SER A 122 -6.48 -0.47 -15.55
C SER A 122 -7.91 -0.65 -15.05
N LYS A 123 -8.24 -0.07 -13.90
CA LYS A 123 -9.62 0.08 -13.44
C LYS A 123 -10.13 1.47 -13.80
N HIS A 124 -11.32 1.51 -14.40
CA HIS A 124 -12.06 2.74 -14.75
C HIS A 124 -12.96 3.17 -13.61
#